data_AF-A0A525BZV4-F1
#
_entry.id   AF-A0A525BZV4-F1
#
_cell.length_a   1.000
_cell.length_b   1.000
_cell.length_c   1.000
_cell.angle_alpha   90.00
_cell.angle_beta   90.00
_cell.angle_gamma   90.00
#
_symmetry.space_group_name_H-M   'P 1'
#
loop_
_entity.id
_entity.type
_entity.pdbx_description
1 polymer ?
#
loop_
_entity_poly.entity_id
_entity_poly.type
_entity_poly.pdbx_seq_one_letter_code
_entity_poly.pdbx_strand_id
1 'polypeptide(L)'
;MTTPCIHLLGLNHKTAGVEVREKFALTECLESGPVAPLGGHIKESLVLSTCNRVEIMVVGPGGDSDADAGEQAIALWAGARGQSADELRPYIYHHHGLDAVRHLFTVAASLDSMVVGEPQILGQLKDAYRDAVKNSTAKVIINRLLHKAFSVAKRVRTETDIGSSAVSISYAAVELAKRIFGHMGENKAMLIGAGEMAELAAAHLLSAGINKIFVANRTFSRAEELAQQFEGEPLAFEELYSRLSEVDIVISSTGAPQAVIHARD
;
A
#
# COMPACT_ATOMS: atom_id res chain seq x y z
N MET A 1 27.63 -6.11 -25.93
CA MET A 1 26.44 -5.52 -25.30
C MET A 1 26.43 -5.99 -23.86
N THR A 2 26.61 -5.08 -22.90
CA THR A 2 26.53 -5.42 -21.47
C THR A 2 25.10 -5.85 -21.15
N THR A 3 24.96 -6.98 -20.47
CA THR A 3 23.66 -7.45 -19.98
C THR A 3 23.11 -6.41 -19.00
N PRO A 4 21.86 -5.94 -19.18
CA PRO A 4 21.28 -4.98 -18.23
C PRO A 4 21.14 -5.62 -16.84
N CYS A 5 21.42 -4.86 -15.79
CA CYS A 5 21.20 -5.28 -14.41
C CYS A 5 19.84 -4.78 -13.89
N ILE A 6 19.22 -5.55 -13.01
CA ILE A 6 17.93 -5.22 -12.38
C ILE A 6 18.17 -5.19 -10.88
N HIS A 7 17.84 -4.07 -10.24
CA HIS A 7 17.87 -3.93 -8.79
C HIS A 7 16.45 -3.65 -8.31
N LEU A 8 16.04 -4.33 -7.25
CA LEU A 8 14.86 -3.98 -6.48
C LEU A 8 15.30 -3.72 -5.06
N LEU A 9 15.11 -2.48 -4.63
CA LEU A 9 15.45 -2.00 -3.30
C LEU A 9 14.14 -1.69 -2.60
N GLY A 10 13.95 -2.20 -1.39
CA GLY A 10 12.70 -1.94 -0.70
C GLY A 10 12.82 -2.05 0.80
N LEU A 11 11.81 -1.53 1.48
CA LEU A 11 11.55 -1.75 2.90
C LEU A 11 10.08 -2.12 3.04
N ASN A 12 9.78 -2.97 4.02
CA ASN A 12 8.41 -3.43 4.23
C ASN A 12 8.13 -3.65 5.72
N HIS A 13 6.92 -4.10 6.02
CA HIS A 13 6.46 -4.38 7.38
C HIS A 13 7.32 -5.39 8.17
N LYS A 14 8.16 -6.19 7.51
CA LYS A 14 9.08 -7.15 8.16
C LYS A 14 10.42 -6.50 8.52
N THR A 15 10.89 -5.53 7.73
CA THR A 15 12.20 -4.90 7.92
C THR A 15 12.14 -3.57 8.66
N ALA A 16 11.00 -2.89 8.64
CA ALA A 16 10.84 -1.56 9.21
C ALA A 16 9.51 -1.41 9.97
N GLY A 17 9.57 -0.81 11.17
CA GLY A 17 8.39 -0.37 11.91
C GLY A 17 7.60 0.71 11.17
N VAL A 18 6.34 0.93 11.56
CA VAL A 18 5.40 1.86 10.88
C VAL A 18 6.01 3.25 10.73
N GLU A 19 6.58 3.81 11.80
CA GLU A 19 7.20 5.15 11.81
C GLU A 19 8.29 5.30 10.75
N VAL A 20 9.13 4.27 10.58
CA VAL A 20 10.18 4.25 9.56
C VAL A 20 9.58 4.16 8.16
N ARG A 21 8.54 3.34 7.97
CA ARG A 21 7.87 3.23 6.67
C ARG A 21 7.21 4.53 6.25
N GLU A 22 6.55 5.23 7.17
CA GLU A 22 5.94 6.53 6.93
C GLU A 22 6.99 7.60 6.63
N LYS A 23 8.10 7.61 7.38
CA LYS A 23 9.24 8.52 7.13
C LYS A 23 9.76 8.41 5.70
N PHE A 24 9.85 7.19 5.17
CA PHE A 24 10.38 6.89 3.84
C PHE A 24 9.32 6.64 2.75
N ALA A 25 8.04 6.88 3.05
CA ALA A 25 6.94 6.76 2.08
C ALA A 25 7.09 7.75 0.93
N LEU A 26 6.85 7.29 -0.30
CA LEU A 26 7.06 8.09 -1.51
C LEU A 26 5.76 8.56 -2.17
N THR A 27 4.60 8.24 -1.59
CA THR A 27 3.29 8.50 -2.18
C THR A 27 3.10 9.97 -2.58
N GLU A 28 3.47 10.91 -1.70
CA GLU A 28 3.39 12.36 -1.96
C GLU A 28 4.44 12.83 -2.98
N CYS A 29 5.63 12.22 -2.95
CA CYS A 29 6.74 12.60 -3.83
C CYS A 29 6.42 12.30 -5.29
N LEU A 30 5.64 11.26 -5.56
CA LEU A 30 5.24 10.84 -6.90
C LEU A 30 4.33 11.86 -7.60
N GLU A 31 3.62 12.71 -6.85
CA GLU A 31 2.80 13.79 -7.42
C GLU A 31 3.67 14.89 -8.06
N SER A 32 4.88 15.09 -7.54
CA SER A 32 5.82 16.11 -8.01
C SER A 32 6.72 15.65 -9.16
N GLY A 33 6.68 14.35 -9.50
CA GLY A 33 7.46 13.76 -10.58
C GLY A 33 8.12 12.42 -10.20
N PRO A 34 8.95 11.84 -11.09
CA PRO A 34 9.60 10.57 -10.82
C PRO A 34 10.69 10.71 -9.75
N VAL A 35 10.54 10.00 -8.63
CA VAL A 35 11.53 9.95 -7.53
C VAL A 35 12.89 9.41 -7.99
N ALA A 36 12.87 8.43 -8.89
CA ALA A 36 14.07 7.89 -9.52
C ALA A 36 14.09 8.27 -11.02
N PRO A 37 14.39 9.53 -11.37
CA PRO A 37 14.41 9.95 -12.77
C PRO A 37 15.50 9.20 -13.55
N LEU A 38 15.30 9.07 -14.85
CA LEU A 38 16.31 8.44 -15.72
C LEU A 38 17.53 9.35 -15.83
N GLY A 39 18.72 8.78 -15.65
CA GLY A 39 19.97 9.54 -15.63
C GLY A 39 21.10 8.78 -14.92
N GLY A 40 22.34 9.08 -15.28
CA GLY A 40 23.50 8.34 -14.78
C GLY A 40 23.40 6.85 -15.11
N HIS A 41 23.37 6.02 -14.06
CA HIS A 41 23.33 4.57 -14.14
C HIS A 41 21.90 4.00 -14.22
N ILE A 42 20.87 4.83 -14.03
CA ILE A 42 19.46 4.40 -14.12
C ILE A 42 18.92 4.62 -15.54
N LYS A 43 18.52 3.53 -16.21
CA LYS A 43 17.94 3.52 -17.57
C LYS A 43 16.43 3.28 -17.58
N GLU A 44 15.92 2.56 -16.59
CA GLU A 44 14.48 2.42 -16.33
C GLU A 44 14.23 2.47 -14.83
N SER A 45 13.07 2.96 -14.40
CA SER A 45 12.67 2.94 -12.99
C SER A 45 11.17 2.78 -12.79
N LEU A 46 10.81 2.14 -11.68
CA LEU A 46 9.45 1.95 -11.17
C LEU A 46 9.48 2.13 -9.66
N VAL A 47 8.51 2.85 -9.11
CA VAL A 47 8.34 3.05 -7.67
C VAL A 47 6.99 2.52 -7.25
N LEU A 48 6.96 1.63 -6.27
CA LEU A 48 5.75 1.14 -5.61
C LEU A 48 5.77 1.64 -4.16
N SER A 49 4.83 2.51 -3.80
CA SER A 49 4.68 3.02 -2.43
C SER A 49 3.29 2.67 -1.91
N THR A 50 3.23 1.87 -0.85
CA THR A 50 2.00 1.44 -0.17
C THR A 50 2.15 1.64 1.33
N CYS A 51 1.11 1.37 2.11
CA CYS A 51 1.19 1.42 3.58
C CYS A 51 2.15 0.38 4.19
N ASN A 52 2.39 -0.72 3.48
CA ASN A 52 3.13 -1.87 3.99
C ASN A 52 4.50 -2.07 3.33
N ARG A 53 4.79 -1.35 2.23
CA ARG A 53 6.09 -1.39 1.56
C ARG A 53 6.34 -0.15 0.72
N VAL A 54 7.62 0.16 0.58
CA VAL A 54 8.11 1.09 -0.43
C VAL A 54 9.22 0.37 -1.17
N GLU A 55 9.10 0.28 -2.48
CA GLU A 55 10.05 -0.41 -3.35
C GLU A 55 10.39 0.45 -4.55
N ILE A 56 11.68 0.49 -4.89
CA ILE A 56 12.19 1.09 -6.11
C ILE A 56 12.86 -0.02 -6.91
N MET A 57 12.33 -0.28 -8.10
CA MET A 57 12.99 -1.10 -9.11
C MET A 57 13.72 -0.19 -10.09
N VAL A 58 15.00 -0.43 -10.30
CA VAL A 58 15.81 0.25 -11.32
C VAL A 58 16.49 -0.75 -12.24
N VAL A 59 16.65 -0.34 -13.50
CA VAL A 59 17.41 -1.08 -14.50
C VAL A 59 18.59 -0.24 -14.95
N GLY A 60 19.79 -0.80 -14.88
CA GLY A 60 21.03 -0.11 -15.20
C GLY A 60 21.93 -0.86 -16.19
N PRO A 61 23.06 -0.26 -16.59
CA PRO A 61 24.08 -0.97 -17.34
C PRO A 61 24.76 -1.99 -16.42
N GLY A 62 24.69 -3.29 -16.74
CA GLY A 62 25.44 -4.30 -15.99
C GLY A 62 26.94 -4.26 -16.31
N GLY A 63 27.70 -5.15 -15.66
CA GLY A 63 29.17 -5.16 -15.72
C GLY A 63 29.77 -4.32 -14.60
N ASP A 64 30.83 -3.56 -14.88
CA ASP A 64 31.56 -2.80 -13.86
C ASP A 64 30.72 -1.69 -13.17
N SER A 65 29.60 -1.28 -13.78
CA SER A 65 28.68 -0.27 -13.26
C SER A 65 27.40 -0.83 -12.63
N ASP A 66 27.35 -2.14 -12.37
CA ASP A 66 26.17 -2.82 -11.81
C ASP A 66 25.79 -2.24 -10.45
N ALA A 67 26.76 -2.13 -9.52
CA ALA A 67 26.50 -1.61 -8.18
C ALA A 67 26.04 -0.13 -8.18
N ASP A 68 26.48 0.66 -9.16
CA ASP A 68 26.23 2.10 -9.21
C ASP A 68 24.74 2.43 -9.36
N ALA A 69 23.98 1.61 -10.11
CA ALA A 69 22.55 1.82 -10.28
C ALA A 69 21.77 1.61 -8.96
N GLY A 70 22.17 0.62 -8.18
CA GLY A 70 21.59 0.35 -6.86
C GLY A 70 21.87 1.49 -5.88
N GLU A 71 23.13 1.91 -5.76
CA GLU A 71 23.53 2.99 -4.86
C GLU A 71 22.89 4.34 -5.24
N GLN A 72 22.83 4.64 -6.55
CA GLN A 72 22.14 5.83 -7.05
C GLN A 72 20.66 5.83 -6.64
N ALA A 73 19.98 4.68 -6.71
CA ALA A 73 18.58 4.57 -6.33
C ALA A 73 18.36 4.78 -4.81
N ILE A 74 19.25 4.28 -3.95
CA ILE A 74 19.18 4.52 -2.50
C ILE A 74 19.34 6.01 -2.19
N ALA A 75 20.33 6.67 -2.83
CA ALA A 75 20.58 8.08 -2.64
C ALA A 75 19.37 8.94 -3.08
N LEU A 76 18.76 8.61 -4.21
CA LEU A 76 17.56 9.30 -4.71
C LEU A 76 16.36 9.10 -3.79
N TRP A 77 16.15 7.88 -3.28
CA TRP A 77 15.06 7.60 -2.35
C TRP A 77 15.21 8.41 -1.06
N ALA A 78 16.37 8.34 -0.41
CA ALA A 78 16.62 9.08 0.82
C ALA A 78 16.51 10.60 0.58
N GLY A 79 17.09 11.09 -0.52
CA GLY A 79 17.05 12.50 -0.91
C GLY A 79 15.63 13.03 -1.16
N ALA A 80 14.74 12.23 -1.75
CA ALA A 80 13.34 12.60 -1.95
C ALA A 80 12.57 12.83 -0.65
N ARG A 81 13.07 12.31 0.48
CA ARG A 81 12.52 12.52 1.83
C ARG A 81 13.38 13.44 2.70
N GLY A 82 14.39 14.08 2.12
CA GLY A 82 15.34 14.93 2.84
C GLY A 82 16.13 14.18 3.91
N GLN A 83 16.35 12.87 3.72
CA GLN A 83 17.08 12.00 4.64
C GLN A 83 18.43 11.57 4.05
N SER A 84 19.31 11.03 4.90
CA SER A 84 20.55 10.43 4.45
C SER A 84 20.38 8.98 4.00
N ALA A 85 21.21 8.52 3.06
CA ALA A 85 21.25 7.12 2.65
C ALA A 85 21.62 6.19 3.82
N ASP A 86 22.46 6.67 4.76
CA ASP A 86 22.89 5.90 5.94
C ASP A 86 21.75 5.65 6.92
N GLU A 87 20.78 6.54 7.03
CA GLU A 87 19.56 6.31 7.82
C GLU A 87 18.62 5.29 7.19
N LEU A 88 18.62 5.18 5.86
CA LEU A 88 17.72 4.31 5.11
C LEU A 88 18.27 2.87 4.99
N ARG A 89 19.59 2.72 4.75
CA ARG A 89 20.28 1.44 4.51
C ARG A 89 19.94 0.31 5.50
N PRO A 90 19.85 0.54 6.83
CA PRO A 90 19.59 -0.54 7.79
C PRO A 90 18.26 -1.26 7.59
N TYR A 91 17.31 -0.64 6.90
CA TYR A 91 15.95 -1.15 6.72
C TYR A 91 15.70 -1.72 5.32
N ILE A 92 16.62 -1.49 4.38
CA ILE A 92 16.45 -1.91 2.98
C ILE A 92 16.84 -3.38 2.83
N TYR A 93 15.95 -4.16 2.20
CA TYR A 93 16.36 -5.36 1.48
C TYR A 93 16.70 -5.03 0.03
N HIS A 94 17.72 -5.71 -0.50
CA HIS A 94 18.18 -5.53 -1.87
C HIS A 94 18.12 -6.86 -2.62
N HIS A 95 17.34 -6.90 -3.67
CA HIS A 95 17.29 -8.03 -4.60
C HIS A 95 17.92 -7.64 -5.94
N HIS A 96 18.67 -8.56 -6.54
CA HIS A 96 19.39 -8.35 -7.78
C HIS A 96 19.02 -9.39 -8.84
N GLY A 97 18.98 -8.97 -10.09
CA GLY A 97 18.76 -9.84 -11.25
C GLY A 97 17.50 -10.68 -11.11
N LEU A 98 17.64 -12.00 -11.15
CA LEU A 98 16.50 -12.93 -11.06
C LEU A 98 15.79 -12.90 -9.70
N ASP A 99 16.48 -12.54 -8.62
CA ASP A 99 15.84 -12.45 -7.31
C ASP A 99 14.93 -11.22 -7.24
N ALA A 100 15.30 -10.12 -7.91
CA ALA A 100 14.41 -8.96 -8.06
C ALA A 100 13.15 -9.32 -8.85
N VAL A 101 13.29 -10.13 -9.91
CA VAL A 101 12.15 -10.61 -10.71
C VAL A 101 11.26 -11.56 -9.91
N ARG A 102 11.84 -12.50 -9.17
CA ARG A 102 11.10 -13.41 -8.27
C ARG A 102 10.33 -12.62 -7.23
N HIS A 103 10.99 -11.66 -6.57
CA HIS A 103 10.36 -10.82 -5.56
C HIS A 103 9.19 -10.03 -6.13
N LEU A 104 9.36 -9.38 -7.28
CA LEU A 104 8.27 -8.69 -7.99
C LEU A 104 7.07 -9.60 -8.23
N PHE A 105 7.29 -10.85 -8.68
CA PHE A 105 6.21 -11.79 -8.92
C PHE A 105 5.53 -12.23 -7.63
N THR A 106 6.30 -12.46 -6.57
CA THR A 106 5.79 -12.78 -5.22
C THR A 106 4.92 -11.65 -4.68
N VAL A 107 5.37 -10.40 -4.78
CA VAL A 107 4.60 -9.22 -4.36
C VAL A 107 3.35 -9.05 -5.22
N ALA A 108 3.46 -9.14 -6.55
CA ALA A 108 2.32 -9.03 -7.46
C ALA A 108 1.26 -10.12 -7.22
N ALA A 109 1.69 -11.31 -6.82
CA ALA A 109 0.82 -12.43 -6.45
C ALA A 109 0.29 -12.35 -5.00
N SER A 110 0.60 -11.27 -4.27
CA SER A 110 0.22 -11.07 -2.86
C SER A 110 0.72 -12.15 -1.90
N LEU A 111 1.83 -12.79 -2.25
CA LEU A 111 2.48 -13.82 -1.41
C LEU A 111 3.39 -13.22 -0.34
N ASP A 112 3.94 -12.03 -0.61
CA ASP A 112 4.68 -11.22 0.36
C ASP A 112 3.82 -10.02 0.75
N SER A 113 2.69 -10.27 1.38
CA SER A 113 1.78 -9.23 1.89
C SER A 113 1.50 -9.47 3.36
N MET A 114 1.20 -8.41 4.13
CA MET A 114 0.75 -8.56 5.52
C MET A 114 -0.48 -9.46 5.60
N VAL A 115 -1.36 -9.35 4.60
CA VAL A 115 -2.46 -10.25 4.36
C VAL A 115 -2.23 -10.95 3.02
N VAL A 116 -1.89 -12.25 3.10
CA VAL A 116 -1.62 -13.05 1.90
C VAL A 116 -2.90 -13.21 1.09
N GLY A 117 -2.82 -12.95 -0.21
CA GLY A 117 -3.95 -13.12 -1.14
C GLY A 117 -4.80 -11.86 -1.37
N GLU A 118 -4.54 -10.76 -0.65
CA GLU A 118 -5.24 -9.49 -0.87
C GLU A 118 -5.06 -9.00 -2.32
N PRO A 119 -6.15 -8.69 -3.06
CA PRO A 119 -6.06 -8.22 -4.44
C PRO A 119 -5.44 -6.84 -4.61
N GLN A 120 -5.39 -6.02 -3.56
CA GLN A 120 -5.11 -4.59 -3.60
C GLN A 120 -3.68 -4.31 -4.08
N ILE A 121 -2.70 -5.10 -3.65
CA ILE A 121 -1.30 -4.91 -4.04
C ILE A 121 -1.09 -5.01 -5.56
N LEU A 122 -1.84 -5.88 -6.23
CA LEU A 122 -1.81 -6.01 -7.68
C LEU A 122 -2.40 -4.77 -8.36
N GLY A 123 -3.45 -4.17 -7.78
CA GLY A 123 -4.02 -2.90 -8.22
C GLY A 123 -3.01 -1.76 -8.09
N GLN A 124 -2.42 -1.61 -6.89
CA GLN A 124 -1.39 -0.60 -6.60
C GLN A 124 -0.17 -0.73 -7.51
N LEU A 125 0.26 -1.96 -7.83
CA LEU A 125 1.35 -2.20 -8.79
C LEU A 125 0.97 -1.78 -10.22
N LYS A 126 -0.29 -1.96 -10.63
CA LYS A 126 -0.78 -1.45 -11.93
C LYS A 126 -0.82 0.06 -11.98
N ASP A 127 -1.19 0.72 -10.88
CA ASP A 127 -1.17 2.17 -10.78
C ASP A 127 0.27 2.71 -10.85
N ALA A 128 1.19 2.13 -10.06
CA ALA A 128 2.62 2.44 -10.13
C ALA A 128 3.19 2.26 -11.55
N TYR A 129 2.79 1.19 -12.24
CA TYR A 129 3.17 0.96 -13.63
C TYR A 129 2.63 2.05 -14.57
N ARG A 130 1.36 2.43 -14.41
CA ARG A 130 0.74 3.49 -15.21
C ARG A 130 1.44 4.83 -15.00
N ASP A 131 1.85 5.13 -13.77
CA ASP A 131 2.61 6.33 -13.44
C ASP A 131 4.03 6.30 -14.02
N ALA A 132 4.71 5.16 -13.98
CA ALA A 132 6.03 4.99 -14.60
C ALA A 132 5.97 5.16 -16.13
N VAL A 133 4.91 4.67 -16.78
CA VAL A 133 4.68 4.89 -18.22
C VAL A 133 4.40 6.36 -18.51
N LYS A 134 3.52 7.01 -17.73
CA LYS A 134 3.20 8.44 -17.88
C LYS A 134 4.44 9.33 -17.76
N ASN A 135 5.33 9.01 -16.82
CA ASN A 135 6.60 9.71 -16.60
C ASN A 135 7.74 9.21 -17.51
N SER A 136 7.47 8.31 -18.45
CA SER A 136 8.45 7.74 -19.38
C SER A 136 9.66 7.06 -18.69
N THR A 137 9.51 6.59 -17.45
CA THR A 137 10.56 5.89 -16.69
C THR A 137 10.55 4.39 -16.91
N ALA A 138 9.40 3.80 -17.24
CA ALA A 138 9.33 2.41 -17.71
C ALA A 138 9.69 2.34 -19.21
N LYS A 139 10.74 1.58 -19.56
CA LYS A 139 11.09 1.27 -20.96
C LYS A 139 10.88 -0.22 -21.21
N VAL A 140 11.73 -0.84 -22.03
CA VAL A 140 11.48 -2.18 -22.57
C VAL A 140 11.46 -3.24 -21.47
N ILE A 141 12.38 -3.16 -20.51
CA ILE A 141 12.60 -4.21 -19.51
C ILE A 141 11.50 -4.17 -18.45
N ILE A 142 11.24 -3.01 -17.83
CA ILE A 142 10.18 -2.85 -16.84
C ILE A 142 8.81 -3.14 -17.46
N ASN A 143 8.53 -2.65 -18.68
CA ASN A 143 7.27 -2.99 -19.36
C ASN A 143 7.09 -4.52 -19.44
N ARG A 144 8.11 -5.24 -19.94
CA ARG A 144 8.02 -6.70 -20.09
C ARG A 144 7.87 -7.43 -18.74
N LEU A 145 8.59 -6.98 -17.71
CA LEU A 145 8.52 -7.55 -16.36
C LEU A 145 7.13 -7.37 -15.76
N LEU A 146 6.53 -6.18 -15.88
CA LEU A 146 5.23 -5.88 -15.27
C LEU A 146 4.10 -6.64 -15.95
N HIS A 147 4.08 -6.71 -17.28
CA HIS A 147 3.13 -7.56 -18.01
C HIS A 147 3.25 -9.03 -17.60
N LYS A 148 4.48 -9.53 -17.42
CA LYS A 148 4.70 -10.90 -16.94
C LYS A 148 4.24 -11.07 -15.48
N ALA A 149 4.53 -10.10 -14.61
CA ALA A 149 4.10 -10.11 -13.21
C ALA A 149 2.57 -10.17 -13.10
N PHE A 150 1.84 -9.39 -13.91
CA PHE A 150 0.38 -9.43 -13.93
C PHE A 150 -0.17 -10.78 -14.40
N SER A 151 0.46 -11.37 -15.42
CA SER A 151 0.11 -12.72 -15.89
C SER A 151 0.36 -13.79 -14.82
N VAL A 152 1.51 -13.72 -14.13
CA VAL A 152 1.85 -14.64 -13.04
C VAL A 152 0.89 -14.49 -11.86
N ALA A 153 0.62 -13.26 -11.42
CA ALA A 153 -0.33 -12.98 -10.35
C ALA A 153 -1.73 -13.52 -10.67
N LYS A 154 -2.19 -13.35 -11.91
CA LYS A 154 -3.46 -13.93 -12.37
C LYS A 154 -3.43 -15.45 -12.26
N ARG A 155 -2.39 -16.11 -12.77
CA ARG A 155 -2.24 -17.57 -12.70
C ARG A 155 -2.24 -18.08 -11.26
N VAL A 156 -1.46 -17.47 -10.37
CA VAL A 156 -1.44 -17.84 -8.95
C VAL A 156 -2.84 -17.79 -8.35
N ARG A 157 -3.60 -16.72 -8.60
CA ARG A 157 -4.95 -16.59 -8.06
C ARG A 157 -5.98 -17.55 -8.68
N THR A 158 -5.82 -17.94 -9.94
CA THR A 158 -6.78 -18.83 -10.62
C THR A 158 -6.44 -20.31 -10.48
N GLU A 159 -5.16 -20.63 -10.30
CA GLU A 159 -4.65 -22.01 -10.23
C GLU A 159 -4.40 -22.46 -8.77
N THR A 160 -4.60 -21.58 -7.78
CA THR A 160 -4.42 -21.87 -6.35
C THR A 160 -5.51 -21.22 -5.50
N ASP A 161 -5.62 -21.65 -4.25
CA ASP A 161 -6.57 -21.12 -3.27
C ASP A 161 -6.14 -19.78 -2.63
N ILE A 162 -5.01 -19.19 -3.05
CA ILE A 162 -4.52 -17.91 -2.50
C ILE A 162 -5.55 -16.78 -2.66
N GLY A 163 -6.40 -16.84 -3.68
CA GLY A 163 -7.45 -15.86 -3.93
C GLY A 163 -8.85 -16.26 -3.44
N SER A 164 -9.04 -17.42 -2.80
CA SER A 164 -10.37 -17.98 -2.51
C SER A 164 -10.96 -17.51 -1.19
N SER A 165 -10.19 -16.86 -0.32
CA SER A 165 -10.66 -16.35 0.97
C SER A 165 -10.56 -14.82 1.02
N ALA A 166 -11.61 -14.17 1.53
CA ALA A 166 -11.68 -12.73 1.73
C ALA A 166 -10.84 -12.27 2.94
N VAL A 167 -9.55 -12.61 2.94
CA VAL A 167 -8.64 -12.09 3.95
C VAL A 167 -8.21 -10.71 3.46
N SER A 168 -8.65 -9.68 4.17
CA SER A 168 -8.23 -8.29 4.00
C SER A 168 -7.73 -7.73 5.34
N ILE A 169 -7.00 -6.61 5.32
CA ILE A 169 -6.62 -5.94 6.58
C ILE A 169 -7.89 -5.49 7.34
N SER A 170 -8.90 -5.00 6.62
CA SER A 170 -10.21 -4.66 7.20
C SER A 170 -10.90 -5.86 7.84
N TYR A 171 -10.85 -7.03 7.20
CA TYR A 171 -11.36 -8.28 7.77
C TYR A 171 -10.64 -8.63 9.07
N ALA A 172 -9.30 -8.58 9.06
CA ALA A 172 -8.50 -8.88 10.24
C ALA A 172 -8.81 -7.92 11.41
N ALA A 173 -9.03 -6.63 11.12
CA ALA A 173 -9.45 -5.64 12.11
C ALA A 173 -10.82 -5.99 12.73
N VAL A 174 -11.78 -6.42 11.92
CA VAL A 174 -13.11 -6.85 12.39
C VAL A 174 -13.03 -8.15 13.19
N GLU A 175 -12.22 -9.12 12.77
CA GLU A 175 -12.01 -10.36 13.53
C GLU A 175 -11.30 -10.11 14.87
N LEU A 176 -10.39 -9.12 14.93
CA LEU A 176 -9.82 -8.67 16.20
C LEU A 176 -10.89 -8.06 17.10
N ALA A 177 -11.74 -7.18 16.56
CA ALA A 177 -12.86 -6.62 17.31
C ALA A 177 -13.77 -7.74 17.86
N LYS A 178 -14.11 -8.75 17.05
CA LYS A 178 -14.92 -9.92 17.48
C LYS A 178 -14.30 -10.65 18.66
N ARG A 179 -12.98 -10.79 18.70
CA ARG A 179 -12.30 -11.42 19.84
C ARG A 179 -12.38 -10.59 21.12
N ILE A 180 -12.45 -9.26 21.00
CA ILE A 180 -12.53 -8.32 22.13
C ILE A 180 -13.95 -8.27 22.68
N PHE A 181 -14.96 -8.07 21.83
CA PHE A 181 -16.35 -7.83 22.26
C PHE A 181 -17.22 -9.09 22.23
N GLY A 182 -16.79 -10.16 21.56
CA GLY A 182 -17.58 -11.38 21.40
C GLY A 182 -18.78 -11.14 20.47
N HIS A 183 -19.95 -10.89 21.02
CA HIS A 183 -21.18 -10.65 20.25
C HIS A 183 -21.32 -9.17 19.89
N MET A 184 -21.38 -8.87 18.59
CA MET A 184 -21.38 -7.50 18.05
C MET A 184 -22.76 -6.82 17.99
N GLY A 185 -23.85 -7.55 18.27
CA GLY A 185 -25.23 -7.08 18.08
C GLY A 185 -25.63 -5.88 18.94
N GLU A 186 -24.86 -5.60 20.00
CA GLU A 186 -25.07 -4.44 20.88
C GLU A 186 -24.08 -3.30 20.57
N ASN A 187 -23.04 -3.57 19.78
CA ASN A 187 -21.96 -2.63 19.56
C ASN A 187 -22.22 -1.71 18.38
N LYS A 188 -21.70 -0.49 18.48
CA LYS A 188 -21.74 0.52 17.43
C LYS A 188 -20.34 0.78 16.93
N ALA A 189 -20.20 0.91 15.61
CA ALA A 189 -18.93 1.19 14.96
C ALA A 189 -18.94 2.55 14.25
N MET A 190 -17.81 3.25 14.25
CA MET A 190 -17.57 4.42 13.40
C MET A 190 -16.48 4.11 12.39
N LEU A 191 -16.76 4.38 11.12
CA LEU A 191 -15.81 4.36 10.03
C LEU A 191 -15.39 5.78 9.73
N ILE A 192 -14.09 6.05 9.77
CA ILE A 192 -13.52 7.37 9.45
C ILE A 192 -12.79 7.23 8.11
N GLY A 193 -13.35 7.85 7.09
CA GLY A 193 -12.97 7.65 5.69
C GLY A 193 -14.01 6.83 4.94
N ALA A 194 -14.07 7.04 3.62
CA ALA A 194 -14.99 6.34 2.72
C ALA A 194 -14.27 5.80 1.48
N GLY A 195 -13.10 5.19 1.68
CA GLY A 195 -12.35 4.49 0.63
C GLY A 195 -12.62 2.98 0.62
N GLU A 196 -11.97 2.27 -0.31
CA GLU A 196 -12.09 0.81 -0.48
C GLU A 196 -11.91 0.02 0.83
N MET A 197 -10.97 0.42 1.69
CA MET A 197 -10.73 -0.23 2.98
C MET A 197 -11.87 0.00 3.98
N ALA A 198 -12.51 1.18 3.96
CA ALA A 198 -13.67 1.47 4.80
C ALA A 198 -14.91 0.68 4.32
N GLU A 199 -15.08 0.55 3.00
CA GLU A 199 -16.11 -0.29 2.39
C GLU A 199 -15.97 -1.76 2.79
N LEU A 200 -14.76 -2.32 2.69
CA LEU A 200 -14.50 -3.68 3.15
C LEU A 200 -14.76 -3.83 4.65
N ALA A 201 -14.36 -2.85 5.46
CA ALA A 201 -14.61 -2.88 6.90
C ALA A 201 -16.12 -2.86 7.22
N ALA A 202 -16.89 -2.02 6.53
CA ALA A 202 -18.35 -1.95 6.67
C ALA A 202 -19.00 -3.31 6.36
N ALA A 203 -18.65 -3.92 5.22
CA ALA A 203 -19.17 -5.22 4.80
C ALA A 203 -18.87 -6.32 5.83
N HIS A 204 -17.66 -6.33 6.40
CA HIS A 204 -17.28 -7.29 7.42
C HIS A 204 -17.95 -7.05 8.77
N LEU A 205 -18.13 -5.79 9.19
CA LEU A 205 -18.87 -5.43 10.41
C LEU A 205 -20.34 -5.83 10.32
N LEU A 206 -21.00 -5.59 9.18
CA LEU A 206 -22.37 -6.07 8.96
C LEU A 206 -22.47 -7.59 8.99
N SER A 207 -21.54 -8.27 8.32
CA SER A 207 -21.46 -9.74 8.35
C SER A 207 -21.17 -10.28 9.76
N ALA A 208 -20.56 -9.47 10.63
CA ALA A 208 -20.34 -9.76 12.04
C ALA A 208 -21.58 -9.52 12.91
N GLY A 209 -22.62 -8.89 12.38
CA GLY A 209 -23.84 -8.54 13.10
C GLY A 209 -23.69 -7.29 13.97
N ILE A 210 -22.91 -6.29 13.56
CA ILE A 210 -22.83 -5.00 14.27
C ILE A 210 -24.22 -4.33 14.35
N ASN A 211 -24.51 -3.60 15.43
CA ASN A 211 -25.79 -2.93 15.61
C ASN A 211 -25.98 -1.74 14.65
N LYS A 212 -24.96 -0.89 14.58
CA LYS A 212 -25.01 0.38 13.86
C LYS A 212 -23.63 0.78 13.38
N ILE A 213 -23.58 1.34 12.18
CA ILE A 213 -22.36 1.89 11.58
C ILE A 213 -22.57 3.39 11.36
N PHE A 214 -21.67 4.20 11.87
CA PHE A 214 -21.54 5.61 11.52
C PHE A 214 -20.43 5.77 10.49
N VAL A 215 -20.63 6.62 9.49
CA VAL A 215 -19.61 6.89 8.47
C VAL A 215 -19.29 8.37 8.48
N ALA A 216 -18.07 8.71 8.87
CA ALA A 216 -17.57 10.09 8.84
C ALA A 216 -16.53 10.22 7.72
N ASN A 217 -16.71 11.20 6.84
CA ASN A 217 -15.73 11.48 5.79
C ASN A 217 -15.65 12.97 5.49
N ARG A 218 -14.43 13.45 5.17
CA ARG A 218 -14.19 14.88 4.86
C ARG A 218 -15.06 15.39 3.72
N THR A 219 -15.35 14.54 2.74
CA THR A 219 -16.37 14.81 1.71
C THR A 219 -17.65 14.10 2.12
N PHE A 220 -18.62 14.87 2.63
CA PHE A 220 -19.86 14.32 3.19
C PHE A 220 -20.63 13.42 2.22
N SER A 221 -20.70 13.77 0.93
CA SER A 221 -21.40 12.95 -0.07
C SER A 221 -20.85 11.51 -0.16
N ARG A 222 -19.55 11.32 0.05
CA ARG A 222 -18.96 9.97 0.09
C ARG A 222 -19.33 9.20 1.36
N ALA A 223 -19.54 9.90 2.48
CA ALA A 223 -20.07 9.28 3.68
C ALA A 223 -21.52 8.85 3.46
N GLU A 224 -22.35 9.68 2.81
CA GLU A 224 -23.72 9.34 2.44
C GLU A 224 -23.79 8.11 1.54
N GLU A 225 -23.00 8.08 0.46
CA GLU A 225 -22.92 6.95 -0.48
C GLU A 225 -22.59 5.64 0.26
N LEU A 226 -21.53 5.65 1.09
CA LEU A 226 -21.08 4.46 1.80
C LEU A 226 -22.07 4.04 2.90
N ALA A 227 -22.61 4.99 3.66
CA ALA A 227 -23.62 4.72 4.68
C ALA A 227 -24.88 4.12 4.05
N GLN A 228 -25.33 4.65 2.92
CA GLN A 228 -26.49 4.12 2.19
C GLN A 228 -26.27 2.67 1.73
N GLN A 229 -25.08 2.35 1.23
CA GLN A 229 -24.73 1.00 0.77
C GLN A 229 -24.77 -0.04 1.89
N PHE A 230 -24.50 0.37 3.13
CA PHE A 230 -24.31 -0.53 4.28
C PHE A 230 -25.26 -0.24 5.44
N GLU A 231 -26.40 0.39 5.16
CA GLU A 231 -27.44 0.70 6.17
C GLU A 231 -26.90 1.45 7.41
N GLY A 232 -25.88 2.28 7.20
CA GLY A 232 -25.26 3.12 8.21
C GLY A 232 -25.87 4.53 8.30
N GLU A 233 -25.33 5.33 9.22
CA GLU A 233 -25.64 6.75 9.39
C GLU A 233 -24.45 7.60 8.93
N PRO A 234 -24.61 8.47 7.91
CA PRO A 234 -23.57 9.40 7.54
C PRO A 234 -23.44 10.51 8.59
N LEU A 235 -22.22 10.84 8.94
CA LEU A 235 -21.88 11.94 9.85
C LEU A 235 -21.07 12.99 9.11
N ALA A 236 -21.39 14.26 9.38
CA ALA A 236 -20.49 15.34 8.98
C ALA A 236 -19.14 15.15 9.69
N PHE A 237 -18.04 15.46 9.00
CA PHE A 237 -16.70 15.22 9.56
C PHE A 237 -16.46 16.02 10.86
N GLU A 238 -17.12 17.16 11.00
CA GLU A 238 -17.11 18.01 12.18
C GLU A 238 -17.83 17.37 13.38
N GLU A 239 -18.81 16.51 13.13
CA GLU A 239 -19.56 15.78 14.17
C GLU A 239 -18.82 14.54 14.67
N LEU A 240 -17.73 14.15 14.01
CA LEU A 240 -16.92 13.00 14.39
C LEU A 240 -16.60 13.01 15.89
N TYR A 241 -16.04 14.11 16.39
CA TYR A 241 -15.55 14.22 17.76
C TYR A 241 -16.67 14.15 18.80
N SER A 242 -17.82 14.78 18.53
CA SER A 242 -18.95 14.74 19.48
C SER A 242 -19.58 13.36 19.58
N ARG A 243 -19.52 12.58 18.49
CA ARG A 243 -20.11 11.23 18.39
C ARG A 243 -19.12 10.11 18.73
N LEU A 244 -17.83 10.38 18.95
CA LEU A 244 -16.83 9.37 19.35
C LEU A 244 -17.23 8.63 20.63
N SER A 245 -17.87 9.32 21.57
CA SER A 245 -18.35 8.73 22.83
C SER A 245 -19.52 7.75 22.66
N GLU A 246 -20.16 7.71 21.50
CA GLU A 246 -21.33 6.86 21.23
C GLU A 246 -20.98 5.51 20.59
N VAL A 247 -19.71 5.28 20.27
CA VAL A 247 -19.26 4.09 19.53
C VAL A 247 -18.27 3.26 20.33
N ASP A 248 -18.32 1.96 20.14
CA ASP A 248 -17.43 1.00 20.80
C ASP A 248 -16.20 0.69 19.95
N ILE A 249 -16.34 0.82 18.62
CA ILE A 249 -15.32 0.47 17.63
C ILE A 249 -15.11 1.66 16.70
N VAL A 250 -13.86 2.08 16.54
CA VAL A 250 -13.48 3.09 15.55
C VAL A 250 -12.50 2.47 14.55
N ILE A 251 -12.86 2.51 13.27
CA ILE A 251 -11.98 2.10 12.18
C ILE A 251 -11.64 3.33 11.36
N SER A 252 -10.40 3.81 11.47
CA SER A 252 -9.89 4.92 10.67
C SER A 252 -9.13 4.41 9.47
N SER A 253 -9.57 4.83 8.28
CA SER A 253 -8.92 4.57 7.00
C SER A 253 -9.04 5.81 6.11
N THR A 254 -8.31 6.87 6.50
CA THR A 254 -8.28 8.13 5.76
C THR A 254 -7.00 8.29 4.96
N GLY A 255 -7.04 9.11 3.91
CA GLY A 255 -5.84 9.56 3.21
C GLY A 255 -5.18 10.78 3.84
N ALA A 256 -5.51 11.12 5.10
CA ALA A 256 -4.95 12.29 5.76
C ALA A 256 -3.48 12.04 6.13
N PRO A 257 -2.57 13.01 5.88
CA PRO A 257 -1.16 12.87 6.25
C PRO A 257 -0.93 13.04 7.76
N GLN A 258 -1.94 13.49 8.49
CA GLN A 258 -1.90 13.70 9.94
C GLN A 258 -2.97 12.84 10.62
N ALA A 259 -2.72 12.50 11.87
CA ALA A 259 -3.70 11.81 12.71
C ALA A 259 -5.02 12.61 12.75
N VAL A 260 -6.13 11.90 12.56
CA VAL A 260 -7.49 12.48 12.56
C VAL A 260 -8.18 12.40 13.92
N ILE A 261 -7.60 11.63 14.85
CA ILE A 261 -8.01 11.57 16.26
C ILE A 261 -6.76 11.72 17.12
N HIS A 262 -6.86 12.54 18.14
CA HIS A 262 -5.83 12.77 19.14
C HIS A 262 -6.35 12.41 20.53
N ALA A 263 -5.43 12.18 21.49
CA ALA A 263 -5.78 11.79 22.86
C ALA A 263 -6.64 12.81 23.65
N ARG A 264 -6.84 14.03 23.12
CA ARG A 264 -7.67 15.08 23.74
C ARG A 264 -9.12 15.06 23.25
N ASP A 265 -9.38 14.34 22.16
CA ASP A 265 -10.67 14.25 21.49
C ASP A 265 -11.49 13.11 22.11
#